data_AF-A0A660MTC3-F1
#
_entry.id   AF-A0A660MTC3-F1
#
_cell.length_a   1.000
_cell.length_b   1.000
_cell.length_c   1.000
_cell.angle_alpha   90.00
_cell.angle_beta   90.00
_cell.angle_gamma   90.00
#
_symmetry.space_group_name_H-M   'P 1'
#
loop_
_entity.id
_entity.type
_entity.pdbx_description
1 polymer ?
#
loop_
_entity_poly.entity_id
_entity_poly.type
_entity_poly.pdbx_seq_one_letter_code
_entity_poly.pdbx_strand_id
1 'polypeptide(L)'
;MNKFAGNITLKGSPEVELDFDFVESLSKNGNKNIFFFGETELSSSKEIIDSFRENFEILHYDISIESEHKIDIIGESYEDGIYELATFEGAEVSFEEIFERFSGVDEVVCVRESEISKKFGNKKIKVDFVY
;
A
#
# COMPACT_ATOMS: atom_id res chain seq x y z
N MET A 1 4.42 -15.53 8.28
CA MET A 1 3.82 -14.60 7.32
C MET A 1 4.14 -13.18 7.74
N ASN A 2 4.52 -12.33 6.77
CA ASN A 2 4.77 -10.90 6.93
C ASN A 2 3.52 -10.12 6.50
N LYS A 3 3.19 -9.04 7.20
CA LYS A 3 2.19 -8.09 6.72
C LYS A 3 2.73 -7.29 5.53
N PHE A 4 1.88 -7.00 4.55
CA PHE A 4 2.22 -6.11 3.44
C PHE A 4 1.02 -5.28 3.01
N ALA A 5 1.30 -4.12 2.43
CA ALA A 5 0.30 -3.28 1.79
C ALA A 5 0.98 -2.35 0.78
N GLY A 6 0.27 -2.02 -0.29
CA GLY A 6 0.78 -1.10 -1.27
C GLY A 6 -0.06 -1.01 -2.52
N ASN A 7 0.42 -0.21 -3.46
CA ASN A 7 -0.21 -0.06 -4.75
C ASN A 7 0.76 -0.38 -5.89
N ILE A 8 0.22 -0.98 -6.96
CA ILE A 8 0.90 -1.18 -8.24
C ILE A 8 0.05 -0.54 -9.33
N THR A 9 0.71 0.18 -10.25
CA THR A 9 0.10 0.63 -11.50
C THR A 9 0.59 -0.24 -12.65
N LEU A 10 -0.34 -0.91 -13.31
CA LEU A 10 -0.14 -1.73 -14.49
C LEU A 10 -0.48 -0.95 -15.75
N LYS A 11 0.23 -1.24 -16.84
CA LYS A 11 -0.09 -0.68 -18.15
C LYS A 11 -1.35 -1.32 -18.73
N GLY A 12 -2.25 -0.49 -19.24
CA GLY A 12 -3.55 -0.95 -19.73
C GLY A 12 -4.43 -1.46 -18.59
N SER A 13 -5.42 -2.29 -18.92
CA SER A 13 -6.35 -2.86 -17.95
C SER A 13 -6.34 -4.39 -18.02
N PRO A 14 -5.22 -5.06 -17.70
CA PRO A 14 -5.17 -6.51 -17.69
C PRO A 14 -6.12 -7.07 -16.63
N GLU A 15 -6.69 -8.25 -16.86
CA GLU A 15 -7.38 -9.01 -15.82
C GLU A 15 -6.37 -9.46 -14.76
N VAL A 16 -6.71 -9.31 -13.49
CA VAL A 16 -5.84 -9.61 -12.36
C VAL A 16 -6.62 -10.41 -11.35
N GLU A 17 -6.08 -11.57 -10.98
CA GLU A 17 -6.59 -12.43 -9.92
C GLU A 17 -5.51 -12.50 -8.83
N LEU A 18 -5.88 -12.15 -7.59
CA LEU A 18 -4.98 -12.13 -6.45
C LEU A 18 -5.59 -12.96 -5.32
N ASP A 19 -4.75 -13.66 -4.57
CA ASP A 19 -5.17 -14.48 -3.41
C ASP A 19 -5.41 -13.63 -2.14
N PHE A 20 -5.35 -12.31 -2.25
CA PHE A 20 -5.44 -11.35 -1.16
C PHE A 20 -6.37 -10.19 -1.53
N ASP A 21 -6.85 -9.46 -0.54
CA ASP A 21 -7.77 -8.35 -0.75
C ASP A 21 -7.14 -7.23 -1.55
N PHE A 22 -7.94 -6.67 -2.48
CA PHE A 22 -7.49 -5.63 -3.37
C PHE A 22 -8.62 -4.75 -3.89
N VAL A 23 -8.26 -3.51 -4.20
CA VAL A 23 -9.12 -2.50 -4.81
C VAL A 23 -8.51 -2.09 -6.13
N GLU A 24 -9.34 -2.08 -7.18
CA GLU A 24 -8.94 -1.66 -8.51
C GLU A 24 -9.51 -0.28 -8.88
N SER A 25 -8.69 0.52 -9.55
CA SER A 25 -9.16 1.75 -10.20
C SER A 25 -8.54 1.91 -11.58
N LEU A 26 -9.29 2.52 -12.50
CA LEU A 26 -8.82 2.80 -13.85
C LEU A 26 -8.47 4.28 -13.98
N SER A 27 -7.24 4.58 -14.36
CA SER A 27 -6.81 5.94 -14.63
C SER A 27 -7.35 6.46 -15.97
N LYS A 28 -7.31 7.78 -16.17
CA LYS A 28 -7.77 8.43 -17.42
C LYS A 28 -7.02 7.97 -18.67
N ASN A 29 -5.79 7.48 -18.54
CA ASN A 29 -5.00 6.93 -19.65
C ASN A 29 -5.20 5.43 -19.85
N GLY A 30 -6.17 4.82 -19.17
CA GLY A 30 -6.53 3.41 -19.33
C GLY A 30 -5.59 2.44 -18.61
N ASN A 31 -4.75 2.94 -17.69
CA ASN A 31 -3.89 2.10 -16.85
C ASN A 31 -4.64 1.69 -15.58
N LYS A 32 -4.40 0.46 -15.12
CA LYS A 32 -5.02 -0.07 -13.91
C LYS A 32 -4.12 0.20 -12.71
N ASN A 33 -4.68 0.79 -11.66
CA ASN A 33 -4.05 0.89 -10.35
C ASN A 33 -4.73 -0.10 -9.42
N ILE A 34 -3.92 -0.89 -8.71
CA ILE A 34 -4.36 -1.91 -7.78
C ILE A 34 -3.73 -1.57 -6.44
N PHE A 35 -4.57 -1.26 -5.46
CA PHE A 35 -4.18 -1.27 -4.05
C PHE A 35 -4.46 -2.66 -3.49
N PHE A 36 -3.54 -3.22 -2.71
CA PHE A 36 -3.66 -4.55 -2.16
C PHE A 36 -2.91 -4.66 -0.83
N PHE A 37 -3.38 -5.55 0.03
CA PHE A 37 -2.84 -5.72 1.37
C PHE A 37 -3.17 -7.11 1.93
N GLY A 38 -2.47 -7.51 2.98
CA GLY A 38 -2.73 -8.76 3.69
C GLY A 38 -1.46 -9.35 4.29
N GLU A 39 -1.42 -10.68 4.36
CA GLU A 39 -0.28 -11.45 4.83
C GLU A 39 0.36 -12.26 3.70
N THR A 40 1.69 -12.39 3.70
CA THR A 40 2.44 -13.13 2.68
C THR A 40 3.61 -13.90 3.28
N GLU A 41 4.03 -14.98 2.61
CA GLU A 41 5.29 -15.68 2.95
C GLU A 41 6.52 -15.04 2.29
N LEU A 42 6.31 -14.12 1.35
CA LEU A 42 7.39 -13.37 0.71
C LEU A 42 8.11 -12.49 1.73
N SER A 43 9.40 -12.30 1.52
CA SER A 43 10.26 -11.62 2.51
C SER A 43 10.67 -10.21 2.12
N SER A 44 10.32 -9.76 0.92
CA SER A 44 10.69 -8.43 0.43
C SER A 44 9.63 -7.84 -0.52
N SER A 45 9.55 -6.51 -0.56
CA SER A 45 8.70 -5.81 -1.54
C SER A 45 9.14 -6.14 -2.96
N LYS A 46 10.44 -6.39 -3.17
CA LYS A 46 11.00 -6.81 -4.45
C LYS A 46 10.44 -8.15 -4.93
N GLU A 47 10.34 -9.16 -4.07
CA GLU A 47 9.74 -10.45 -4.45
C GLU A 47 8.28 -10.30 -4.91
N ILE A 48 7.50 -9.45 -4.21
CA ILE A 48 6.12 -9.14 -4.62
C ILE A 48 6.13 -8.50 -6.01
N ILE A 49 6.95 -7.47 -6.24
CA ILE A 49 7.03 -6.79 -7.54
C ILE A 49 7.46 -7.74 -8.65
N ASP A 50 8.46 -8.59 -8.38
CA ASP A 50 8.98 -9.52 -9.37
C ASP A 50 7.91 -10.56 -9.77
N SER A 51 7.04 -11.00 -8.85
CA SER A 51 5.90 -11.86 -9.17
C SER A 51 4.88 -11.20 -10.12
N PHE A 52 4.56 -9.91 -9.93
CA PHE A 52 3.70 -9.17 -10.85
C PHE A 52 4.36 -8.98 -12.22
N ARG A 53 5.69 -8.80 -12.27
CA ARG A 53 6.43 -8.62 -13.53
C ARG A 53 6.45 -9.85 -14.42
N GLU A 54 6.22 -11.04 -13.88
CA GLU A 54 6.13 -12.27 -14.68
C GLU A 54 4.97 -12.20 -15.68
N ASN A 55 3.89 -11.51 -15.32
CA ASN A 55 2.64 -11.47 -16.09
C ASN A 55 2.25 -10.07 -16.59
N PHE A 56 2.79 -9.01 -15.99
CA PHE A 56 2.32 -7.64 -16.23
C PHE A 56 3.45 -6.62 -16.45
N GLU A 57 3.19 -5.63 -17.31
CA GLU A 57 4.06 -4.45 -17.43
C GLU A 57 3.72 -3.44 -16.32
N ILE A 58 4.60 -3.35 -15.31
CA ILE A 58 4.46 -2.42 -14.18
C ILE A 58 5.01 -1.04 -14.55
N LEU A 59 4.19 -0.01 -14.38
CA LEU A 59 4.55 1.40 -14.61
C LEU A 59 5.03 2.09 -13.34
N HIS A 60 4.40 1.78 -12.20
CA HIS A 60 4.72 2.37 -10.91
C HIS A 60 4.35 1.39 -9.79
N TYR A 61 5.02 1.51 -8.65
CA TYR A 61 4.72 0.72 -7.45
C TYR A 61 5.14 1.50 -6.20
N ASP A 62 4.44 1.23 -5.11
CA ASP A 62 4.77 1.68 -3.76
C ASP A 62 4.21 0.64 -2.78
N ILE A 63 5.11 -0.18 -2.24
CA ILE A 63 4.75 -1.35 -1.43
C ILE A 63 5.62 -1.34 -0.19
N SER A 64 5.00 -1.60 0.95
CA SER A 64 5.67 -1.81 2.22
C SER A 64 5.41 -3.24 2.69
N ILE A 65 6.44 -3.87 3.25
CA ILE A 65 6.36 -5.18 3.88
C ILE A 65 7.03 -5.12 5.25
N GLU A 66 6.50 -5.88 6.20
CA GLU A 66 6.91 -5.87 7.61
C GLU A 66 8.39 -6.14 7.85
N SER A 67 9.02 -6.95 6.99
CA SER A 67 10.45 -7.23 7.03
C SER A 67 11.35 -6.03 6.68
N GLU A 68 10.80 -5.00 6.01
CA GLU A 68 11.52 -3.81 5.54
C GLU A 68 11.07 -2.53 6.26
N HIS A 69 9.80 -2.49 6.67
CA HIS A 69 9.10 -1.28 7.11
C HIS A 69 8.15 -1.61 8.27
N LYS A 70 7.90 -0.65 9.17
CA LYS A 70 6.76 -0.79 10.10
C LYS A 70 5.46 -0.73 9.32
N ILE A 71 4.54 -1.62 9.64
CA ILE A 71 3.23 -1.72 9.00
C ILE A 71 2.23 -2.34 9.97
N ASP A 72 1.04 -1.75 10.01
CA ASP A 72 -0.11 -2.31 10.72
C ASP A 72 -1.35 -2.22 9.83
N ILE A 73 -2.00 -3.36 9.66
CA ILE A 73 -3.29 -3.50 9.00
C ILE A 73 -4.36 -3.37 10.09
N ILE A 74 -5.31 -2.46 9.89
CA ILE A 74 -6.29 -2.01 10.88
C ILE A 74 -7.70 -2.44 10.48
N GLY A 75 -8.05 -2.24 9.21
CA GLY A 75 -9.33 -2.63 8.63
C GLY A 75 -9.18 -3.84 7.71
N GLU A 76 -9.93 -4.91 7.97
CA GLU A 76 -9.99 -6.12 7.12
C GLU A 76 -11.27 -6.15 6.25
N SER A 77 -12.12 -5.14 6.33
CA SER A 77 -13.37 -5.07 5.57
C SER A 77 -13.68 -3.65 5.15
N TYR A 78 -14.00 -3.46 3.88
CA TYR A 78 -14.46 -2.19 3.30
C TYR A 78 -15.71 -2.44 2.44
N GLU A 79 -16.67 -1.50 2.47
CA GLU A 79 -17.92 -1.63 1.72
C GLU A 79 -17.79 -1.14 0.28
N ASP A 80 -17.23 0.07 0.07
CA ASP A 80 -16.98 0.60 -1.26
C ASP A 80 -15.48 0.57 -1.62
N GLY A 81 -15.22 0.41 -2.92
CA GLY A 81 -13.89 0.14 -3.47
C GLY A 81 -13.17 1.40 -3.93
N ILE A 82 -13.21 2.51 -3.18
CA ILE A 82 -12.43 3.70 -3.49
C ILE A 82 -11.18 3.73 -2.61
N TYR A 83 -10.01 3.73 -3.23
CA TYR A 83 -8.73 3.85 -2.55
C TYR A 83 -8.28 5.32 -2.45
N GLU A 84 -7.93 5.75 -1.24
CA GLU A 84 -7.29 7.04 -0.98
C GLU A 84 -6.00 6.85 -0.14
N LEU A 85 -4.98 7.65 -0.43
CA LEU A 85 -3.69 7.60 0.27
C LEU A 85 -3.33 8.96 0.85
N ALA A 86 -3.14 9.02 2.16
CA ALA A 86 -2.51 10.15 2.83
C ALA A 86 -1.03 9.86 3.10
N THR A 87 -0.15 10.82 2.83
CA THR A 87 1.28 10.71 3.14
C THR A 87 1.70 11.80 4.10
N PHE A 88 2.36 11.41 5.19
CA PHE A 88 2.88 12.26 6.23
C PHE A 88 4.41 12.28 6.17
N GLU A 89 4.99 13.47 6.14
CA GLU A 89 6.43 13.71 6.19
C GLU A 89 6.75 14.96 7.01
N GLY A 90 7.90 14.96 7.69
CA GLY A 90 8.30 16.03 8.59
C GLY A 90 9.23 15.51 9.68
N ALA A 91 10.12 16.35 10.19
CA ALA A 91 11.18 15.93 11.12
C ALA A 91 10.65 15.27 12.41
N GLU A 92 9.44 15.61 12.82
CA GLU A 92 8.79 15.11 14.04
C GLU A 92 7.73 14.03 13.75
N VAL A 93 7.48 13.68 12.48
CA VAL A 93 6.46 12.66 12.17
C VAL A 93 6.92 11.28 12.63
N SER A 94 6.14 10.64 13.51
CA SER A 94 6.39 9.30 14.04
C SER A 94 5.30 8.31 13.64
N PHE A 95 5.66 7.04 13.52
CA PHE A 95 4.72 5.98 13.11
C PHE A 95 3.65 5.81 14.18
N GLU A 96 4.06 5.77 15.44
CA GLU A 96 3.21 5.56 16.61
C GLU A 96 2.14 6.65 16.74
N GLU A 97 2.49 7.93 16.58
CA GLU A 97 1.51 9.02 16.66
C GLU A 97 0.49 8.99 15.53
N ILE A 98 0.94 8.66 14.30
CA ILE A 98 0.03 8.53 13.16
C ILE A 98 -0.87 7.31 13.35
N PHE A 99 -0.32 6.17 13.78
CA PHE A 99 -1.10 4.97 14.06
C PHE A 99 -2.18 5.23 15.12
N GLU A 100 -1.82 5.80 16.28
CA GLU A 100 -2.78 6.13 17.34
C GLU A 100 -3.91 7.03 16.83
N ARG A 101 -3.56 8.03 16.01
CA ARG A 101 -4.54 8.97 15.44
C ARG A 101 -5.56 8.31 14.52
N PHE A 102 -5.16 7.30 13.76
CA PHE A 102 -5.98 6.70 12.69
C PHE A 102 -6.54 5.32 13.04
N SER A 103 -6.06 4.68 14.11
CA SER A 103 -6.46 3.33 14.52
C SER A 103 -7.94 3.11 14.83
N GLY A 104 -8.70 4.17 15.06
CA GLY A 104 -10.15 4.11 15.31
C GLY A 104 -11.01 4.67 14.18
N VAL A 105 -10.45 4.85 12.98
CA VAL A 105 -11.19 5.33 11.80
C VAL A 105 -11.58 4.13 10.94
N ASP A 106 -12.87 3.94 10.72
CA ASP A 106 -13.43 2.74 10.07
C ASP A 106 -12.90 2.54 8.64
N GLU A 107 -12.66 3.64 7.92
CA GLU A 107 -12.18 3.62 6.53
C GLU A 107 -10.66 3.35 6.42
N VAL A 108 -9.93 3.33 7.53
CA VAL A 108 -8.48 3.11 7.50
C VAL A 108 -8.18 1.62 7.45
N VAL A 109 -7.54 1.21 6.36
CA VAL A 109 -7.12 -0.17 6.14
C VAL A 109 -5.73 -0.41 6.68
N CYS A 110 -4.79 0.51 6.46
CA CYS A 110 -3.38 0.28 6.78
C CYS A 110 -2.66 1.58 7.15
N VAL A 111 -1.72 1.46 8.11
CA VAL A 111 -0.70 2.47 8.38
C VAL A 111 0.66 1.83 8.14
N ARG A 112 1.48 2.42 7.26
CA ARG A 112 2.77 1.85 6.86
C ARG A 112 3.86 2.90 6.71
N GLU A 113 5.07 2.56 7.09
CA GLU A 113 6.26 3.29 6.68
C GLU A 113 6.54 3.02 5.20
N SER A 114 7.15 3.99 4.53
CA SER A 114 7.67 3.83 3.17
C SER A 114 9.06 4.45 3.05
N GLU A 115 9.47 4.73 1.82
CA GLU A 115 10.73 5.37 1.47
C GLU A 115 11.04 6.64 2.31
N ILE A 116 12.33 6.95 2.41
CA ILE A 116 12.81 8.14 3.12
C ILE A 116 12.39 9.41 2.38
N SER A 117 11.83 10.37 3.12
CA SER A 117 11.55 11.72 2.60
C SER A 117 12.84 12.39 2.18
N LYS A 118 12.91 12.80 0.91
CA LYS A 118 14.06 13.56 0.37
C LYS A 118 14.21 14.94 1.01
N LYS A 119 13.13 15.46 1.62
CA LYS A 119 13.09 16.81 2.20
C LYS A 119 13.47 16.80 3.68
N PHE A 120 13.02 15.80 4.42
CA PHE A 120 13.15 15.77 5.88
C PHE A 120 14.05 14.65 6.41
N GLY A 121 14.43 13.67 5.58
CA GLY A 121 15.36 12.59 5.94
C GLY A 121 14.77 11.50 6.83
N ASN A 122 13.52 11.62 7.27
CA ASN A 122 12.79 10.56 7.98
C ASN A 122 11.98 9.68 7.01
N LYS A 123 11.61 8.47 7.45
CA LYS A 123 10.68 7.62 6.70
C LYS A 123 9.33 8.33 6.57
N LYS A 124 8.76 8.32 5.38
CA LYS A 124 7.37 8.77 5.18
C LYS A 124 6.43 7.75 5.81
N ILE A 125 5.36 8.23 6.45
CA ILE A 125 4.28 7.36 6.94
C ILE A 125 3.07 7.56 6.04
N LYS A 126 2.45 6.46 5.66
CA LYS A 126 1.33 6.40 4.75
C LYS A 126 0.14 5.81 5.48
N VAL A 127 -1.03 6.38 5.22
CA VAL A 127 -2.31 5.89 5.72
C VAL A 127 -3.16 5.60 4.50
N ASP A 128 -3.51 4.33 4.35
CA ASP A 128 -4.28 3.79 3.24
C ASP A 128 -5.75 3.69 3.69
N PHE A 129 -6.63 4.38 2.96
CA PHE A 129 -8.07 4.40 3.20
C PHE A 129 -8.79 3.66 2.10
N VAL A 130 -9.85 2.93 2.47
CA VAL A 130 -10.78 2.31 1.53
C VAL A 130 -12.20 2.54 2.00
N TYR A 131 -13.04 3.14 1.14
CA TYR A 131 -14.41 3.54 1.44
C TYR A 131 -15.25 3.74 0.18
#